data_AF-A0A4R5W1L3-F1
#
_entry.id   AF-A0A4R5W1L3-F1
#
_cell.length_a   1.000
_cell.length_b   1.000
_cell.length_c   1.000
_cell.angle_alpha   90.00
_cell.angle_beta   90.00
_cell.angle_gamma   90.00
#
_symmetry.space_group_name_H-M   'P 1'
#
loop_
_entity.id
_entity.type
_entity.pdbx_description
1 polymer ?
#
loop_
_entity_poly.entity_id
_entity_poly.type
_entity_poly.pdbx_seq_one_letter_code
_entity_poly.pdbx_strand_id
1 'polypeptide(L)' 'MKRYIFFFVSIFYTAIILAVLYINFDTVIGAFGDGPPYYGRTTNMDKWENPIPLLLLIDVITLFLLVASARGIYKYLK' A
#
# COMPACT_ATOMS: atom_id res chain seq x y z
N MET A 1 -16.87 17.74 -18.18
CA MET A 1 -15.89 17.93 -17.07
C MET A 1 -15.94 16.81 -16.03
N LYS A 2 -17.09 16.53 -15.38
CA LYS A 2 -17.24 15.45 -14.37
C LYS A 2 -16.74 14.05 -14.81
N ARG A 3 -16.93 13.66 -16.08
CA ARG A 3 -16.40 12.40 -16.65
C ARG A 3 -14.87 12.29 -16.62
N TYR A 4 -14.17 13.38 -16.94
CA TYR A 4 -12.70 13.41 -16.89
C TYR A 4 -12.20 13.35 -15.45
N ILE A 5 -12.87 14.04 -14.52
CA ILE A 5 -12.56 13.98 -13.09
C ILE A 5 -12.67 12.53 -12.59
N PHE A 6 -13.77 11.84 -12.91
CA PHE A 6 -13.95 10.44 -12.52
C PHE A 6 -12.87 9.52 -13.09
N PHE A 7 -12.48 9.73 -14.36
CA PHE A 7 -11.42 8.96 -15.00
C PHE A 7 -10.05 9.16 -14.32
N PHE A 8 -9.64 10.42 -14.08
CA PHE A 8 -8.38 10.71 -13.41
C PHE A 8 -8.34 10.20 -11.96
N VAL A 9 -9.44 10.34 -11.22
CA VAL A 9 -9.58 9.79 -9.86
C VAL A 9 -9.43 8.27 -9.87
N SER A 10 -10.05 7.59 -10.84
CA SER A 10 -9.98 6.13 -10.95
C SER A 10 -8.54 5.66 -11.23
N ILE A 11 -7.83 6.34 -12.13
CA ILE A 11 -6.42 6.07 -12.40
C ILE A 11 -5.57 6.28 -11.15
N PHE A 12 -5.78 7.40 -10.46
CA PHE A 12 -5.04 7.74 -9.25
C PHE A 12 -5.24 6.69 -8.14
N TYR A 13 -6.49 6.25 -7.92
CA TYR A 13 -6.78 5.21 -6.94
C TYR A 13 -6.15 3.87 -7.31
N THR A 14 -6.21 3.51 -8.59
CA THR A 14 -5.56 2.29 -9.09
C THR A 14 -4.06 2.33 -8.84
N ALA A 15 -3.41 3.47 -9.10
CA ALA A 15 -1.98 3.65 -8.85
C ALA A 15 -1.62 3.50 -7.36
N ILE A 16 -2.44 4.05 -6.45
CA ILE A 16 -2.23 3.89 -4.99
C ILE A 16 -2.33 2.42 -4.59
N ILE A 17 -3.37 1.71 -5.06
CA ILE A 17 -3.56 0.29 -4.76
C ILE A 17 -2.38 -0.54 -5.26
N LEU A 18 -1.92 -0.30 -6.49
CA LEU A 18 -0.77 -0.99 -7.05
C LEU A 18 0.52 -0.71 -6.26
N ALA A 19 0.73 0.53 -5.80
CA ALA A 19 1.89 0.87 -4.97
C ALA A 19 1.87 0.14 -3.62
N VAL A 20 0.72 0.09 -2.94
CA VAL A 20 0.58 -0.62 -1.66
C VAL A 20 0.72 -2.13 -1.83
N LEU A 21 0.19 -2.70 -2.92
CA LEU A 21 0.40 -4.11 -3.26
C LEU A 21 1.88 -4.41 -3.50
N TYR A 22 2.59 -3.54 -4.22
CA TYR A 22 4.03 -3.69 -4.43
C TYR A 22 4.81 -3.66 -3.12
N ILE A 23 4.53 -2.69 -2.23
CA ILE A 23 5.16 -2.60 -0.91
C ILE A 23 4.93 -3.87 -0.10
N ASN A 24 3.68 -4.37 -0.06
CA ASN A 24 3.35 -5.62 0.62
C ASN A 24 4.14 -6.79 0.04
N PHE A 25 4.15 -6.94 -1.29
CA PHE A 25 4.85 -8.02 -1.97
C PHE A 25 6.35 -8.02 -1.71
N ASP A 26 7.01 -6.88 -1.91
CA ASP A 26 8.45 -6.71 -1.71
C ASP A 26 8.85 -6.94 -0.23
N THR A 27 8.07 -6.40 0.70
CA THR A 27 8.34 -6.55 2.15
C THR A 27 8.14 -7.99 2.60
N VAL A 28 7.08 -8.67 2.16
CA VAL A 28 6.78 -10.06 2.53
C VAL A 28 7.82 -11.01 1.94
N ILE A 29 8.21 -10.84 0.68
CA ILE A 29 9.29 -11.65 0.07
C ILE A 29 10.62 -11.37 0.75
N GLY A 30 10.91 -10.11 1.05
CA GLY A 30 12.13 -9.72 1.74
C GLY A 30 12.25 -10.30 3.15
N ALA A 31 11.12 -10.50 3.83
CA ALA A 31 11.07 -11.05 5.20
C ALA A 31 10.90 -12.58 5.27
N PHE A 32 10.16 -13.19 4.35
CA PHE A 32 9.76 -14.61 4.41
C PHE A 32 10.17 -15.46 3.20
N GLY A 33 10.77 -14.88 2.16
CA GLY A 33 11.17 -15.59 0.95
C GLY A 33 12.46 -16.39 1.08
N ASP A 34 12.76 -17.20 0.05
CA ASP A 34 13.93 -18.10 -0.02
C ASP A 34 15.28 -17.35 -0.21
N GLY A 35 15.27 -16.02 -0.12
CA GLY A 35 16.48 -15.21 -0.25
C GLY A 35 17.47 -15.52 0.88
N PRO A 36 18.76 -15.77 0.59
CA PRO A 36 19.74 -16.01 1.63
C PRO A 36 19.82 -14.79 2.57
N PRO A 37 20.13 -14.96 3.87
CA PRO A 37 20.52 -13.83 4.69
C PRO A 37 21.87 -13.35 4.16
N TYR A 38 21.88 -12.34 3.27
CA TYR A 38 23.12 -11.76 2.76
C TYR A 38 23.96 -11.11 3.86
N TYR A 39 23.42 -10.98 5.08
CA TYR A 39 24.15 -10.51 6.24
C TYR A 39 23.61 -11.11 7.54
N GLY A 40 24.49 -11.32 8.52
CA GLY A 40 24.12 -11.74 9.86
C GLY A 40 23.22 -10.73 10.58
N ARG A 41 22.71 -11.11 11.77
CA ARG A 41 21.80 -10.33 12.63
C ARG A 41 22.19 -8.87 12.91
N THR A 42 23.39 -8.43 12.55
CA THR A 42 23.91 -7.08 12.75
C THR A 42 23.66 -6.12 11.57
N THR A 43 23.29 -6.59 10.38
CA THR A 43 23.33 -5.73 9.16
C THR A 43 21.98 -5.54 8.47
N ASN A 44 20.94 -6.28 8.85
CA ASN A 44 19.56 -6.10 8.37
C ASN A 44 18.58 -6.50 9.48
N MET A 45 18.57 -5.75 10.59
CA MET A 45 17.72 -6.05 11.76
C MET A 45 16.22 -5.92 11.43
N ASP A 46 15.86 -5.04 10.50
CA ASP A 46 14.53 -4.83 9.93
C ASP A 46 13.93 -6.11 9.32
N LYS A 47 14.75 -6.98 8.74
CA LYS A 47 14.31 -8.26 8.16
C LYS A 47 14.01 -9.35 9.19
N TRP A 48 14.37 -9.15 10.46
CA TRP A 48 14.10 -10.09 11.56
C TRP A 48 12.85 -9.72 12.36
N GLU A 49 12.35 -8.49 12.19
CA GLU A 49 11.07 -8.07 12.77
C GLU A 49 9.93 -8.54 11.86
N ASN A 50 8.84 -9.00 12.47
CA ASN A 50 7.66 -9.37 11.71
C ASN A 50 7.08 -8.10 11.06
N PRO A 51 7.04 -8.00 9.71
CA PRO A 51 6.55 -6.80 9.04
C PRO A 51 5.03 -6.67 9.05
N ILE A 52 4.30 -7.77 9.36
CA ILE A 52 2.83 -7.85 9.24
C ILE A 52 2.11 -6.74 10.02
N PRO A 53 2.46 -6.41 11.29
CA PRO A 53 1.77 -5.36 12.03
C PRO A 53 1.88 -3.97 11.35
N LEU A 54 3.04 -3.65 10.79
CA LEU A 54 3.25 -2.37 10.10
C LEU A 54 2.51 -2.35 8.75
N LEU A 55 2.58 -3.44 7.99
CA LEU A 55 1.85 -3.58 6.72
C LEU A 55 0.34 -3.47 6.93
N LEU A 56 -0.21 -4.13 7.95
CA LEU A 56 -1.63 -4.01 8.31
C LEU A 56 -2.03 -2.57 8.65
N LEU A 57 -1.17 -1.85 9.38
CA LEU A 57 -1.43 -0.44 9.69
C LEU A 57 -1.48 0.41 8.42
N ILE A 58 -0.53 0.21 7.49
CA ILE A 58 -0.49 0.91 6.20
C ILE A 58 -1.74 0.58 5.37
N ASP A 59 -2.14 -0.68 5.30
CA ASP A 59 -3.31 -1.12 4.55
C ASP A 59 -4.60 -0.51 5.10
N VAL A 60 -4.79 -0.52 6.43
CA VAL A 60 -5.96 0.06 7.09
C VAL A 60 -6.04 1.57 6.85
N ILE A 61 -4.92 2.29 7.01
CA ILE A 61 -4.87 3.74 6.76
C ILE A 61 -5.18 4.02 5.29
N THR A 62 -4.59 3.27 4.36
CA THR A 62 -4.82 3.45 2.92
C THR A 62 -6.28 3.23 2.57
N LEU A 63 -6.89 2.13 3.02
CA LEU A 63 -8.30 1.84 2.80
C LEU A 63 -9.20 2.94 3.38
N PHE A 64 -8.91 3.38 4.60
CA PHE A 64 -9.67 4.46 5.24
C PHE A 64 -9.63 5.75 4.41
N LEU A 65 -8.44 6.17 3.95
CA LEU A 65 -8.26 7.38 3.14
C LEU A 65 -8.95 7.26 1.77
N LEU A 66 -8.83 6.11 1.10
CA LEU A 66 -9.50 5.87 -0.18
C LEU A 66 -11.01 5.92 -0.03
N VAL A 67 -11.59 5.28 0.99
CA VAL A 67 -13.04 5.29 1.23
C VAL A 67 -13.53 6.69 1.61
N ALA A 68 -12.83 7.38 2.51
CA ALA A 68 -13.20 8.73 2.95
C ALA A 68 -13.18 9.72 1.77
N SER A 69 -12.12 9.69 0.96
CA SER A 69 -12.01 10.54 -0.23
C SER A 69 -13.02 10.14 -1.31
N ALA A 70 -13.27 8.85 -1.55
CA ALA A 70 -14.27 8.38 -2.50
C ALA A 70 -15.67 8.91 -2.16
N ARG A 71 -16.02 8.89 -0.86
CA ARG A 71 -17.27 9.45 -0.35
C ARG A 71 -17.36 10.96 -0.59
N GLY A 72 -16.26 11.70 -0.40
CA GLY A 72 -16.19 13.13 -0.70
C GLY A 72 -16.39 13.43 -2.19
N ILE A 73 -15.71 12.68 -3.06
CA ILE A 73 -15.80 12.81 -4.51
C ILE A 73 -17.22 12.49 -5.00
N TYR A 74 -17.85 11.43 -4.47
CA TYR A 74 -19.24 11.10 -4.77
C TYR A 74 -20.19 12.25 -4.45
N LYS A 75 -20.03 12.90 -3.29
CA LYS A 75 -20.85 14.07 -2.92
C LYS A 75 -20.63 15.27 -3.86
N TYR A 76 -19.41 15.47 -4.33
CA TYR A 76 -19.08 16.55 -5.27
C TYR A 76 -19.60 16.31 -6.68
N LEU A 77 -19.64 15.04 -7.12
CA LEU A 77 -20.08 14.66 -8.45
C LEU A 77 -21.60 14.60 -8.60
N LYS A 78 -22.34 14.40 -7.49
CA LYS A 78 -23.81 14.59 -7.44
C LYS A 78 -24.18 16.03 -7.84
#